data_AF-A0A5C5V6N1-F1
#
_entry.id   AF-A0A5C5V6N1-F1
#
_cell.length_a   1.000
_cell.length_b   1.000
_cell.length_c   1.000
_cell.angle_alpha   90.00
_cell.angle_beta   90.00
_cell.angle_gamma   90.00
#
_symmetry.space_group_name_H-M   'P 1'
#
loop_
_entity.id
_entity.type
_entity.pdbx_description
1 polymer ?
#
loop_
_entity_poly.entity_id
_entity_poly.type
_entity_poly.pdbx_seq_one_letter_code
_entity_poly.pdbx_strand_id
1 'polypeptide(L)' 'MSGASPEKSNGFNPTWLAAGVAIGAGLGAAMGNIAIGVALGVAIGAGMATASTKQN' A
#
# COMPACT_ATOMS: atom_id res chain seq x y z
N MET A 1 22.51 -23.39 -3.78
CA MET A 1 22.74 -21.95 -3.52
C MET A 1 21.73 -21.46 -2.49
N SER A 2 22.26 -20.70 -1.52
CA SER A 2 21.63 -19.75 -0.61
C SER A 2 20.12 -19.83 -0.39
N GLY A 3 19.74 -20.15 0.84
CA GLY A 3 18.43 -19.83 1.36
C GLY A 3 18.11 -18.34 1.15
N ALA A 4 16.92 -18.09 0.64
CA ALA A 4 16.21 -16.85 0.86
C ALA A 4 14.89 -17.26 1.49
N SER A 5 14.86 -17.29 2.82
CA SER A 5 13.61 -17.29 3.57
C SER A 5 13.09 -15.85 3.56
N PRO A 6 12.03 -15.51 2.82
CA PRO A 6 11.25 -14.32 3.12
C PRO A 6 10.35 -14.63 4.32
N GLU A 7 10.94 -14.89 5.49
CA GLU A 7 10.18 -14.86 6.74
C GLU A 7 10.15 -13.41 7.21
N LYS A 8 9.10 -12.69 6.81
CA LYS A 8 8.69 -11.45 7.48
C LYS A 8 7.19 -11.51 7.71
N SER A 9 6.79 -12.27 8.73
CA SER A 9 5.48 -12.12 9.37
C SER A 9 5.49 -10.83 10.20
N ASN A 10 5.43 -9.68 9.53
CA ASN A 10 5.08 -8.44 10.19
C ASN A 10 3.66 -8.13 9.76
N GLY A 11 2.81 -7.73 10.71
CA GLY A 11 1.46 -7.27 10.47
C GLY A 11 1.41 -5.95 9.68
N PHE A 12 1.99 -5.94 8.49
CA PHE A 12 2.00 -4.84 7.56
C PHE A 12 2.18 -5.48 6.18
N ASN A 13 1.11 -5.46 5.40
CA ASN A 13 1.09 -6.04 4.06
C ASN A 13 1.50 -4.95 3.04
N PRO A 14 2.77 -4.90 2.58
CA PRO A 14 3.24 -3.85 1.66
C PRO A 14 2.49 -3.85 0.32
N THR A 15 1.91 -4.99 -0.06
CA THR A 15 1.06 -5.12 -1.25
C THR A 15 -0.15 -4.18 -1.20
N TRP A 16 -0.79 -4.01 -0.04
CA TRP A 16 -1.94 -3.08 0.10
C TRP A 16 -1.50 -1.63 0.00
N LEU A 17 -0.31 -1.29 0.50
CA LEU A 17 0.27 0.03 0.33
C LEU A 17 0.57 0.31 -1.15
N ALA A 18 1.23 -0.63 -1.84
CA ALA A 18 1.56 -0.50 -3.26
C ALA A 18 0.31 -0.38 -4.14
N ALA A 19 -0.73 -1.19 -3.87
CA ALA A 19 -2.00 -1.11 -4.56
C ALA A 19 -2.69 0.25 -4.34
N GLY A 20 -2.71 0.73 -3.10
CA GLY A 20 -3.25 2.06 -2.77
C GLY A 20 -2.53 3.18 -3.52
N VAL A 21 -1.19 3.16 -3.54
CA VAL A 21 -0.39 4.15 -4.27
C VAL A 21 -0.63 4.08 -5.78
N ALA A 22 -0.69 2.89 -6.38
CA ALA A 22 -0.93 2.73 -7.81
C ALA A 22 -2.30 3.29 -8.23
N ILE A 23 -3.34 2.98 -7.46
CA ILE A 23 -4.70 3.49 -7.68
C ILE A 23 -4.75 5.00 -7.46
N GLY A 24 -4.17 5.47 -6.34
CA GLY A 24 -4.13 6.88 -5.99
C GLY A 24 -3.36 7.73 -6.99
N ALA A 25 -2.21 7.26 -7.48
CA ALA A 25 -1.43 7.96 -8.51
C ALA A 25 -2.20 8.05 -9.83
N GLY A 26 -2.89 6.98 -10.24
CA GLY A 26 -3.76 7.00 -11.43
C GLY A 26 -4.93 7.97 -11.29
N LEU A 27 -5.58 8.00 -10.13
CA LEU A 27 -6.67 8.93 -9.84
C LEU A 27 -6.19 10.38 -9.75
N GLY A 28 -5.04 10.62 -9.14
CA GLY A 28 -4.40 11.94 -9.09
C GLY A 28 -4.00 12.45 -10.46
N ALA A 29 -3.52 11.55 -11.34
CA ALA A 29 -3.21 11.91 -12.72
C ALA A 29 -4.47 12.30 -13.49
N ALA A 30 -5.58 11.59 -13.29
CA ALA A 30 -6.86 11.92 -13.88
C ALA A 30 -7.43 13.27 -13.36
N MET A 31 -7.22 13.60 -12.09
CA MET A 31 -7.62 14.88 -11.51
C MET A 31 -6.63 16.03 -11.81
N GLY A 32 -5.50 15.76 -12.48
CA GLY A 32 -4.44 16.75 -12.67
C GLY A 32 -3.71 17.15 -11.38
N ASN A 33 -3.88 16.39 -10.30
CA ASN A 33 -3.24 16.61 -9.02
C ASN A 33 -2.68 15.30 -8.44
N ILE A 34 -1.45 15.00 -8.85
CA ILE A 34 -0.72 13.80 -8.40
C ILE A 34 -0.49 13.81 -6.88
N ALA A 35 -0.28 14.98 -6.28
CA ALA A 35 -0.03 15.09 -4.85
C ALA A 35 -1.24 14.60 -4.03
N ILE A 36 -2.45 15.02 -4.40
CA ILE A 36 -3.69 14.53 -3.76
C ILE A 36 -3.89 13.04 -4.02
N GLY A 37 -3.68 12.59 -5.26
CA GLY A 37 -3.85 11.19 -5.61
C GLY A 37 -2.93 10.25 -4.82
N VAL A 38 -1.64 10.57 -4.74
CA VAL A 38 -0.67 9.80 -3.96
C VAL A 38 -0.99 9.88 -2.46
N ALA A 39 -1.36 11.05 -1.94
CA ALA A 39 -1.74 11.19 -0.53
C ALA A 39 -2.97 10.31 -0.17
N LEU A 40 -4.01 10.31 -1.02
CA LEU A 40 -5.17 9.45 -0.86
C LEU A 40 -4.79 7.97 -0.96
N GLY A 41 -4.01 7.63 -1.97
CA GLY A 41 -3.56 6.26 -2.22
C GLY A 41 -2.73 5.69 -1.08
N VAL A 42 -1.81 6.48 -0.52
CA VAL A 42 -1.03 6.12 0.66
C VAL A 42 -1.94 5.97 1.87
N ALA A 43 -2.86 6.90 2.12
CA ALA A 43 -3.78 6.83 3.27
C ALA A 43 -4.66 5.57 3.24
N ILE A 44 -5.23 5.25 2.07
CA ILE A 44 -6.07 4.07 1.86
C ILE A 44 -5.23 2.79 1.96
N GLY A 45 -4.10 2.74 1.27
CA GLY A 45 -3.19 1.58 1.27
C GLY A 45 -2.62 1.28 2.65
N ALA A 46 -2.24 2.30 3.42
CA ALA A 46 -1.76 2.16 4.79
C ALA A 46 -2.88 1.75 5.75
N GLY A 47 -4.09 2.31 5.59
CA GLY A 47 -5.28 1.91 6.35
C GLY A 47 -5.61 0.43 6.16
N MET A 48 -5.58 -0.06 4.91
CA MET A 48 -5.80 -1.49 4.62
C MET A 48 -4.65 -2.37 5.09
N ALA A 49 -3.40 -1.93 4.90
CA ALA A 49 -2.22 -2.68 5.35
C ALA A 49 -2.22 -2.91 6.87
N THR A 50 -2.68 -1.92 7.64
CA THR A 50 -2.81 -2.00 9.12
C THR A 50 -4.07 -2.75 9.56
N ALA A 51 -5.21 -2.57 8.88
CA ALA A 51 -6.44 -3.29 9.16
C ALA A 51 -6.31 -4.80 8.91
N SER A 52 -5.58 -5.20 7.86
CA SER A 52 -5.32 -6.61 7.52
C SER A 52 -4.57 -7.36 8.63
N THR A 53 -3.79 -6.65 9.42
CA THR A 53 -3.03 -7.21 10.54
C THR A 53 -3.85 -7.38 11.81
N LYS A 54 -4.98 -6.69 11.93
CA LYS A 54 -5.83 -6.75 13.14
C LYS A 54 -6.78 -7.96 13.15
N GLN A 55 -6.72 -8.85 12.16
CA GLN A 55 -7.61 -10.02 12.05
C GLN A 55 -7.01 -11.35 12.52
N ASN A 56 -5.96 -11.33 13.34
CA ASN A 56 -5.41 -12.52 14.00
C ASN A 56 -5.06 -12.21 15.47
#